data_AF-A0A142CX26-F1
#
_entry.id   AF-A0A142CX26-F1
#
_cell.length_a   1.000
_cell.length_b   1.000
_cell.length_c   1.000
_cell.angle_alpha   90.00
_cell.angle_beta   90.00
_cell.angle_gamma   90.00
#
_symmetry.space_group_name_H-M   'P 1'
#
loop_
_entity.id
_entity.type
_entity.pdbx_description
1 polymer ?
#
loop_
_entity_poly.entity_id
_entity_poly.type
_entity_poly.pdbx_seq_one_letter_code
_entity_poly.pdbx_strand_id
1 'polypeptide(L)'
;MRIMLRPPFDAELPAGFEEIIRSKLMGKEVTTGETVEIDLLGKPLRFEVILADPSPMKVSKNTRIEITRNEVKEITLEFDEKVKEVLPFSKGPVVVLENEVRIYNWSGQKLYSGKFEELKEVRVAEGRVVVVHGSKLTIIEP
;
A
#
# COMPACT_ATOMS: atom_id res chain seq x y z
N MET A 1 19.37 -2.97 -6.69
CA MET A 1 18.74 -4.21 -7.17
C MET A 1 18.31 -5.04 -5.98
N ARG A 2 17.00 -5.08 -5.72
CA ARG A 2 16.43 -5.87 -4.63
C ARG A 2 15.20 -6.62 -5.12
N ILE A 3 14.94 -7.76 -4.49
CA ILE A 3 13.71 -8.50 -4.69
C ILE A 3 13.09 -8.82 -3.34
N MET A 4 11.79 -8.63 -3.24
CA MET A 4 10.98 -8.97 -2.10
C MET A 4 10.10 -10.16 -2.46
N LEU A 5 10.20 -11.24 -1.68
CA LEU A 5 9.50 -12.48 -1.92
C LEU A 5 8.55 -12.78 -0.76
N ARG A 6 7.39 -13.35 -1.09
CA ARG A 6 6.46 -13.93 -0.12
C ARG A 6 6.51 -15.45 -0.22
N PRO A 7 6.82 -16.16 0.87
CA PRO A 7 6.81 -17.62 0.89
C PRO A 7 5.37 -18.16 0.86
N PRO A 8 5.15 -19.40 0.39
CA PRO A 8 3.83 -20.04 0.40
C PRO A 8 3.45 -20.63 1.78
N PHE A 9 4.21 -20.31 2.82
CA PHE A 9 4.06 -20.85 4.16
C PHE A 9 4.28 -19.77 5.22
N ASP A 10 3.61 -19.91 6.35
CA ASP A 10 3.70 -19.01 7.49
C ASP A 10 4.60 -19.61 8.58
N ALA A 11 5.90 -19.66 8.28
CA ALA A 11 6.93 -20.18 9.19
C ALA A 11 8.16 -19.28 9.19
N GLU A 12 8.89 -19.28 10.31
CA GLU A 12 10.18 -18.59 10.39
C GLU A 12 11.23 -19.29 9.53
N LEU A 13 11.84 -18.51 8.63
CA LEU A 13 13.00 -18.94 7.89
C LEU A 13 14.25 -18.74 8.75
N PRO A 14 15.17 -19.71 8.79
CA PRO A 14 16.44 -19.56 9.49
C PRO A 14 17.22 -18.33 8.99
N ALA A 15 18.03 -17.72 9.85
CA ALA A 15 18.92 -16.63 9.43
C ALA A 15 19.87 -17.09 8.30
N GLY A 16 20.03 -16.27 7.27
CA GLY A 16 20.89 -16.56 6.12
C GLY A 16 20.20 -17.36 5.01
N PHE A 17 18.92 -17.72 5.18
CA PHE A 17 18.14 -18.41 4.14
C PHE A 17 17.99 -17.57 2.85
N GLU A 18 18.08 -16.25 2.98
CA GLU A 18 18.12 -15.30 1.87
C GLU A 18 19.27 -15.56 0.90
N GLU A 19 20.42 -16.03 1.39
CA GLU A 19 21.57 -16.37 0.55
C GLU A 19 21.32 -17.63 -0.29
N ILE A 20 20.65 -18.62 0.31
CA ILE A 20 20.25 -19.85 -0.39
C ILE A 20 19.29 -19.50 -1.53
N ILE A 21 18.26 -18.70 -1.23
CA ILE A 21 17.30 -18.22 -2.23
C ILE A 21 18.02 -17.45 -3.34
N ARG A 22 18.94 -16.53 -3.00
CA ARG A 22 19.73 -15.78 -3.98
C ARG A 22 20.52 -16.71 -4.89
N SER A 23 21.16 -17.73 -4.32
CA SER A 23 21.93 -18.71 -5.08
C SER A 23 21.05 -19.52 -6.04
N LYS A 24 19.82 -19.85 -5.64
CA LYS A 24 18.87 -20.62 -6.48
C LYS A 24 18.25 -19.77 -7.61
N LEU A 25 18.10 -18.47 -7.38
CA LEU A 25 17.55 -17.54 -8.38
C LEU A 25 18.61 -16.89 -9.27
N MET A 26 19.90 -17.02 -8.95
CA MET A 26 20.98 -16.35 -9.67
C MET A 26 20.92 -16.60 -11.18
N GLY A 27 20.97 -15.53 -11.96
CA GLY A 27 20.89 -15.58 -13.42
C GLY A 27 19.47 -15.67 -13.98
N LYS A 28 18.44 -15.88 -13.15
CA LYS A 28 17.03 -15.79 -13.58
C LYS A 28 16.62 -14.32 -13.71
N GLU A 29 15.77 -14.04 -14.69
CA GLU A 29 15.04 -12.77 -14.79
C GLU A 29 13.79 -12.87 -13.93
N VAL A 30 13.47 -11.80 -13.20
CA VAL A 30 12.28 -11.72 -12.35
C VAL A 30 11.53 -10.41 -12.52
N THR A 31 10.20 -10.48 -12.38
CA THR A 31 9.25 -9.38 -12.56
C THR A 31 8.31 -9.26 -11.37
N THR A 32 8.00 -8.03 -10.93
CA THR A 32 6.99 -7.80 -9.89
C THR A 32 5.65 -8.43 -10.26
N GLY A 33 5.04 -9.14 -9.31
CA GLY A 33 3.73 -9.80 -9.44
C GLY A 33 3.77 -11.22 -9.98
N GLU A 34 4.94 -11.74 -10.41
CA GLU A 34 5.03 -13.12 -10.86
C GLU A 34 5.20 -14.11 -9.69
N THR A 35 5.08 -15.41 -10.00
CA THR A 35 5.45 -16.49 -9.08
C THR A 35 6.69 -17.21 -9.58
N VAL A 36 7.71 -17.33 -8.73
CA VAL A 36 8.94 -18.07 -9.01
C VAL A 36 8.99 -19.37 -8.23
N GLU A 37 9.44 -20.44 -8.89
CA GLU A 37 9.66 -21.73 -8.25
C GLU A 37 11.11 -21.86 -7.77
N ILE A 38 11.27 -22.20 -6.49
CA ILE A 38 12.56 -22.33 -5.81
C ILE A 38 12.62 -23.69 -5.13
N ASP A 39 13.59 -24.50 -5.55
CA ASP A 39 13.85 -25.80 -4.93
C ASP A 39 14.57 -25.64 -3.59
N LEU A 40 13.85 -25.95 -2.52
CA LEU A 40 14.33 -25.89 -1.15
C LEU A 40 14.18 -27.27 -0.50
N LEU A 41 15.29 -27.82 0.01
CA LEU A 41 15.34 -29.15 0.64
C LEU A 41 14.74 -30.27 -0.23
N GLY A 42 14.90 -30.17 -1.55
CA GLY A 42 14.36 -31.15 -2.51
C GLY A 42 12.87 -31.00 -2.80
N LYS A 43 12.22 -29.91 -2.35
CA LYS A 43 10.83 -29.59 -2.67
C LYS A 43 10.75 -28.27 -3.46
N PRO A 44 10.06 -28.23 -4.60
CA PRO A 44 9.78 -26.98 -5.31
C PRO A 44 8.74 -26.19 -4.52
N LEU A 45 9.11 -24.99 -4.07
CA LEU A 45 8.22 -24.07 -3.37
C LEU A 45 8.00 -22.83 -4.23
N ARG A 46 6.74 -22.38 -4.30
CA ARG A 46 6.32 -21.23 -5.11
C ARG A 46 6.33 -19.96 -4.27
N PHE A 47 7.22 -19.03 -4.62
CA PHE A 47 7.32 -17.72 -3.98
C PHE A 47 6.70 -16.67 -4.88
N GLU A 48 5.89 -15.80 -4.31
CA GLU A 48 5.35 -14.63 -5.02
C GLU A 48 6.40 -13.50 -4.98
N VAL A 49 6.68 -12.89 -6.14
CA VAL A 49 7.57 -11.72 -6.25
C VAL A 49 6.76 -10.47 -5.96
N ILE A 50 6.77 -10.04 -4.69
CA ILE A 50 6.03 -8.85 -4.25
C ILE A 50 6.63 -7.58 -4.85
N LEU A 51 7.95 -7.54 -5.01
CA LEU A 51 8.64 -6.41 -5.62
C LEU A 51 9.94 -6.88 -6.26
N ALA A 52 10.17 -6.48 -7.51
CA ALA A 52 11.47 -6.46 -8.16
C ALA A 52 11.86 -5.01 -8.44
N ASP A 53 13.05 -4.58 -8.05
CA ASP A 53 13.48 -3.19 -8.13
C ASP A 53 14.91 -3.08 -8.71
N PRO A 54 15.06 -2.74 -10.02
CA PRO A 54 14.00 -2.42 -10.98
C PRO A 54 13.22 -3.67 -11.44
N SER A 55 12.06 -3.48 -12.09
CA SER A 55 11.27 -4.57 -12.69
C SER A 55 11.13 -4.38 -14.21
N PRO A 56 11.47 -5.36 -15.05
CA PRO A 56 12.10 -6.64 -14.71
C PRO A 56 13.59 -6.48 -14.31
N MET A 57 14.16 -7.49 -13.63
CA MET A 57 15.60 -7.53 -13.36
C MET A 57 16.17 -8.95 -13.36
N LYS A 58 17.46 -9.06 -13.70
CA LYS A 58 18.22 -10.30 -13.59
C LYS A 58 18.87 -10.42 -12.21
N VAL A 59 18.64 -11.54 -11.51
CA VAL A 59 19.19 -11.78 -10.19
C VAL A 59 20.70 -12.02 -10.27
N SER A 60 21.47 -11.30 -9.45
CA SER A 60 22.93 -11.35 -9.38
C SER A 60 23.42 -11.60 -7.95
N LYS A 61 24.74 -11.76 -7.77
CA LYS A 61 25.37 -11.90 -6.44
C LYS A 61 25.07 -10.71 -5.51
N ASN A 62 24.90 -9.51 -6.08
CA ASN A 62 24.66 -8.27 -5.36
C ASN A 62 23.16 -7.97 -5.18
N THR A 63 22.27 -8.82 -5.71
CA THR A 63 20.83 -8.64 -5.52
C THR A 63 20.47 -8.92 -4.07
N ARG A 64 19.88 -7.94 -3.40
CA ARG A 64 19.36 -8.09 -2.04
C ARG A 64 18.06 -8.88 -2.08
N ILE A 65 17.98 -9.97 -1.33
CA ILE A 65 16.76 -10.75 -1.14
C ILE A 65 16.12 -10.31 0.17
N GLU A 66 14.84 -9.99 0.15
CA GLU A 66 14.04 -9.67 1.32
C GLU A 66 12.84 -10.62 1.37
N ILE A 67 12.54 -11.17 2.54
CA ILE A 67 11.36 -12.01 2.74
C ILE A 67 10.33 -11.19 3.50
N THR A 68 9.13 -11.04 2.94
CA THR A 68 8.02 -10.39 3.62
C THR A 68 6.94 -11.40 3.96
N ARG A 69 6.41 -11.27 5.18
CA ARG A 69 5.14 -11.88 5.60
C ARG A 69 3.99 -10.87 5.58
N ASN A 70 4.31 -9.58 5.45
CA ASN A 70 3.30 -8.54 5.46
C ASN A 70 2.65 -8.48 4.07
N GLU A 71 1.32 -8.65 4.07
CA GLU A 71 0.49 -8.27 2.93
C GLU A 71 0.55 -6.76 2.78
N VAL A 72 1.22 -6.26 1.74
CA VAL A 72 0.96 -4.91 1.27
C VAL A 72 -0.45 -4.95 0.68
N LYS A 73 -1.41 -4.40 1.40
CA LYS A 73 -2.79 -4.25 0.93
C LYS A 73 -2.89 -2.92 0.20
N GLU A 74 -3.15 -2.99 -1.09
CA GLU A 74 -3.52 -1.84 -1.88
C GLU A 74 -5.04 -1.67 -1.85
N ILE A 75 -5.49 -0.47 -1.53
CA ILE A 75 -6.91 -0.10 -1.56
C ILE A 75 -7.02 1.15 -2.42
N THR A 76 -7.66 1.00 -3.57
CA THR A 76 -7.96 2.11 -4.47
C THR A 76 -9.40 2.54 -4.27
N LEU A 77 -9.60 3.81 -3.93
CA LEU A 77 -10.92 4.42 -3.86
C LEU A 77 -11.19 5.14 -5.17
N GLU A 78 -12.23 4.71 -5.89
CA GLU A 78 -12.68 5.35 -7.12
C GLU A 78 -13.68 6.47 -6.82
N PHE A 79 -13.57 7.57 -7.57
CA PHE A 79 -14.41 8.75 -7.44
C PHE A 79 -14.88 9.18 -8.83
N ASP A 80 -16.18 9.49 -8.96
CA ASP A 80 -16.75 10.04 -10.20
C ASP A 80 -16.26 11.47 -10.46
N GLU A 81 -15.85 12.18 -9.40
CA GLU A 81 -15.35 13.55 -9.42
C GLU A 81 -13.85 13.60 -9.14
N LYS A 82 -13.19 14.65 -9.62
CA LYS A 82 -11.77 14.86 -9.36
C LYS A 82 -11.49 15.11 -7.88
N VAL A 83 -10.56 14.34 -7.31
CA VAL A 83 -10.03 14.61 -5.97
C VAL A 83 -9.22 15.91 -5.99
N LYS A 84 -9.67 16.92 -5.24
CA LYS A 84 -8.99 18.22 -5.10
C LYS A 84 -7.85 18.14 -4.09
N GLU A 85 -8.09 17.50 -2.95
CA GLU A 85 -7.13 17.39 -1.85
C GLU A 85 -7.39 16.13 -1.02
N VAL A 86 -6.34 15.58 -0.41
CA VAL A 86 -6.44 14.52 0.61
C VAL A 86 -5.68 14.98 1.84
N LEU A 87 -6.39 15.07 2.97
CA LEU A 87 -5.81 15.49 4.24
C LEU A 87 -5.57 14.27 5.14
N PRO A 88 -4.37 14.14 5.73
CA PRO A 88 -4.10 13.08 6.68
C PRO A 88 -4.92 13.31 7.95
N PHE A 89 -5.59 12.27 8.40
CA PHE A 89 -6.36 12.28 9.63
C PHE A 89 -6.18 10.95 10.37
N SER A 90 -6.23 11.01 11.70
CA SER A 90 -5.88 9.87 12.56
C SER A 90 -6.72 8.62 12.27
N LYS A 91 -8.01 8.83 11.97
CA LYS A 91 -8.94 7.74 11.66
C LYS A 91 -8.84 7.20 10.23
N GLY A 92 -8.17 7.92 9.33
CA GLY A 92 -8.04 7.60 7.90
C GLY A 92 -8.00 8.88 7.06
N PRO A 93 -8.05 8.81 5.71
CA PRO A 93 -7.96 10.01 4.88
C PRO A 93 -9.27 10.81 4.86
N VAL A 94 -9.15 12.14 4.88
CA VAL A 94 -10.24 13.06 4.51
C VAL A 94 -10.03 13.45 3.05
N VAL A 95 -11.01 13.14 2.20
CA VAL A 95 -10.98 13.42 0.76
C VAL A 95 -11.88 14.62 0.47
N VAL A 96 -11.32 15.62 -0.20
CA VAL A 96 -12.02 16.83 -0.63
C VAL A 96 -12.27 16.76 -2.13
N LEU A 97 -13.54 16.77 -2.51
CA LEU A 97 -14.02 16.84 -3.90
C LEU A 97 -14.46 18.27 -4.24
N GLU A 98 -15.21 18.47 -5.33
CA GLU A 98 -15.62 19.79 -5.80
C GLU A 98 -16.34 20.62 -4.74
N ASN A 99 -17.38 20.01 -4.16
CA ASN A 99 -18.29 20.57 -3.16
C ASN A 99 -18.65 19.54 -2.09
N GLU A 100 -17.87 18.47 -1.96
CA GLU A 100 -18.12 17.36 -1.03
C GLU A 100 -16.87 17.05 -0.22
N VAL A 101 -17.06 16.76 1.07
CA VAL A 101 -16.01 16.24 1.96
C VAL A 101 -16.40 14.83 2.39
N ARG A 102 -15.50 13.88 2.19
CA ARG A 102 -15.66 12.48 2.60
C ARG A 102 -14.58 12.09 3.59
N ILE A 103 -14.95 11.33 4.62
CA ILE A 103 -13.99 10.79 5.60
C ILE A 103 -14.02 9.28 5.45
N TYR A 104 -12.86 8.67 5.30
CA TYR A 104 -12.69 7.22 5.24
C TYR A 104 -11.85 6.74 6.42
N ASN A 105 -11.98 5.47 6.77
CA ASN A 105 -11.00 4.80 7.62
C ASN A 105 -9.85 4.21 6.78
N TRP A 106 -8.81 3.70 7.45
CA TRP A 106 -7.65 3.07 6.78
C TRP A 106 -7.97 1.76 6.02
N SER A 107 -9.16 1.19 6.21
CA SER A 107 -9.63 0.05 5.41
C SER A 107 -10.46 0.47 4.20
N GLY A 108 -10.56 1.77 3.91
CA GLY A 108 -11.33 2.31 2.78
C GLY A 108 -12.84 2.41 3.01
N GLN A 109 -13.33 2.13 4.22
CA GLN A 109 -14.75 2.30 4.55
C GLN A 109 -15.06 3.79 4.73
N LYS A 110 -16.11 4.26 4.06
CA LYS A 110 -16.60 5.64 4.21
C LYS A 110 -17.27 5.81 5.58
N LEU A 111 -16.73 6.69 6.42
CA LEU A 111 -17.25 7.07 7.73
C LEU A 111 -18.23 8.25 7.64
N TYR A 112 -17.97 9.19 6.72
CA TYR A 112 -18.79 10.39 6.55
C TYR A 112 -18.78 10.88 5.09
N SER A 113 -19.85 11.55 4.69
CA SER A 113 -19.99 12.26 3.41
C SER A 113 -20.93 13.44 3.63
N GLY A 114 -20.50 14.63 3.23
CA GLY A 114 -21.28 15.85 3.34
C GLY A 114 -21.03 16.77 2.15
N LYS A 115 -22.09 17.29 1.56
CA LYS A 115 -22.03 18.31 0.52
C LYS A 115 -22.14 19.70 1.14
N PHE A 116 -21.31 20.61 0.66
CA PHE A 116 -21.17 21.97 1.16
C PHE A 116 -21.24 22.95 -0.01
N GLU A 117 -22.28 23.77 -0.03
CA GLU A 117 -22.39 24.88 -0.96
C GLU A 117 -21.30 25.93 -0.65
N GLU A 118 -20.66 26.47 -1.68
CA GLU A 118 -19.56 27.43 -1.53
C GLU A 118 -18.44 26.91 -0.61
N LEU A 119 -18.02 25.65 -0.78
CA LEU A 119 -16.87 25.07 -0.06
C LEU A 119 -15.60 25.90 -0.32
N LYS A 120 -15.01 26.43 0.76
CA LYS A 120 -13.82 27.29 0.70
C LYS A 120 -12.56 26.58 1.17
N GLU A 121 -12.65 25.89 2.31
CA GLU A 121 -11.47 25.33 2.97
C GLU A 121 -11.85 24.13 3.83
N VAL A 122 -10.96 23.15 3.87
CA VAL A 122 -11.02 22.01 4.78
C VAL A 122 -9.72 21.94 5.56
N ARG A 123 -9.84 21.75 6.89
CA ARG A 123 -8.70 21.57 7.79
C ARG A 123 -8.95 20.40 8.71
N VAL A 124 -7.85 19.79 9.13
CA VAL A 124 -7.84 18.73 10.14
C VAL A 124 -7.04 19.25 11.33
N ALA A 125 -7.65 19.25 12.50
CA ALA A 125 -7.00 19.69 13.74
C ALA A 125 -7.56 18.91 14.93
N GLU A 126 -6.67 18.44 15.82
CA GLU A 126 -7.04 17.82 17.10
C GLU A 126 -8.09 16.70 17.00
N GLY A 127 -8.02 15.85 15.97
CA GLY A 127 -9.00 14.77 15.82
C GLY A 127 -10.35 15.20 15.25
N ARG A 128 -10.46 16.43 14.72
CA ARG A 128 -11.67 16.97 14.09
C ARG A 128 -11.42 17.40 12.66
N VAL A 129 -12.47 17.41 11.86
CA VAL A 129 -12.48 17.99 10.51
C VAL A 129 -13.28 19.28 10.53
N VAL A 130 -12.66 20.38 10.12
CA VAL A 130 -13.27 21.71 10.06
C VAL A 130 -13.49 22.07 8.60
N VAL A 131 -14.73 22.41 8.25
CA VAL A 131 -15.15 22.75 6.90
C VAL A 131 -15.68 24.19 6.90
N VAL A 132 -15.04 25.06 6.15
CA VAL A 132 -15.48 26.45 5.92
C VAL A 132 -16.24 26.51 4.61
N HIS A 133 -17.50 26.95 4.66
CA HIS A 133 -18.39 27.01 3.50
C HIS A 133 -19.33 28.20 3.60
N GLY A 134 -19.48 28.97 2.53
CA GLY A 134 -20.25 30.22 2.53
C GLY A 134 -19.86 31.14 3.70
N SER A 135 -20.83 31.45 4.59
CA SER A 135 -20.63 32.20 5.84
C SER A 135 -20.63 31.32 7.10
N LYS A 136 -20.53 30.00 6.93
CA LYS A 136 -20.67 29.00 7.99
C LYS A 136 -19.37 28.21 8.18
N LEU A 137 -19.28 27.59 9.35
CA LEU A 137 -18.24 26.64 9.69
C LEU A 137 -18.91 25.40 10.25
N THR A 138 -18.55 24.23 9.73
CA THR A 138 -19.00 22.93 10.23
C THR A 138 -17.82 22.19 10.84
N ILE A 139 -18.00 21.71 12.07
CA ILE A 139 -17.06 20.82 12.75
C ILE A 139 -17.63 19.41 12.69
N ILE A 140 -16.84 18.47 12.19
CA ILE A 140 -17.18 17.06 12.13
C ILE A 140 -16.30 16.32 13.13
N GLU A 141 -16.94 15.57 14.03
CA GLU A 141 -16.31 14.67 15.00
C GLU A 141 -16.67 13.23 14.62
N PRO A 142 -15.82 12.54 13.84
CA PRO A 142 -16.04 11.15 13.44
C PRO A 142 -15.77 10.19 14.60
#